data_AF-A0A1I2MUG4-F1
#
_entry.id   AF-A0A1I2MUG4-F1
#
_cell.length_a   1.000
_cell.length_b   1.000
_cell.length_c   1.000
_cell.angle_alpha   90.00
_cell.angle_beta   90.00
_cell.angle_gamma   90.00
#
_symmetry.space_group_name_H-M   'P 1'
#
loop_
_entity.id
_entity.type
_entity.pdbx_description
1 polymer ?
#
loop_
_entity_poly.entity_id
_entity_poly.type
_entity_poly.pdbx_seq_one_letter_code
_entity_poly.pdbx_strand_id
1 'polypeptide(L)'
;MINKEKLISYLEENGIEEIEELKVKNDLVVLRLFYDFDEDEIKAATAYANDEESDEESDEWNDEYYLPYLNDVAVDNVGSIIEDSFEEFDIEGQFASYDVDKENSDYCEFIAAFFEKDSDYDLDEIIDELNL
;
A
#
# COMPACT_ATOMS: atom_id res chain seq x y z
N MET A 1 -4.38 22.62 -7.41
CA MET A 1 -3.95 22.49 -6.01
C MET A 1 -4.66 21.29 -5.44
N ILE A 2 -3.89 20.32 -4.94
CA ILE A 2 -4.45 19.06 -4.43
C ILE A 2 -5.13 19.33 -3.09
N ASN A 3 -6.38 18.87 -2.94
CA ASN A 3 -7.08 18.95 -1.66
C ASN A 3 -6.72 17.74 -0.79
N LYS A 4 -5.58 17.83 -0.11
CA LYS A 4 -5.05 16.77 0.76
C LYS A 4 -6.07 16.26 1.78
N GLU A 5 -6.82 17.14 2.45
CA GLU A 5 -7.78 16.73 3.49
C GLU A 5 -8.85 15.80 2.93
N LYS A 6 -9.35 16.11 1.72
CA LYS A 6 -10.32 15.25 1.04
C LYS A 6 -9.69 13.95 0.53
N LEU A 7 -8.46 13.99 0.05
CA LEU A 7 -7.74 12.81 -0.39
C LEU A 7 -7.53 11.84 0.79
N ILE A 8 -7.02 12.32 1.92
CA ILE A 8 -6.83 11.50 3.13
C ILE A 8 -8.17 10.92 3.59
N SER A 9 -9.22 11.74 3.66
CA SER A 9 -10.56 11.27 4.06
C SER A 9 -11.07 10.17 3.13
N TYR A 10 -10.83 10.29 1.83
CA TYR A 10 -11.20 9.28 0.85
C TYR A 10 -10.43 7.97 1.08
N LEU A 11 -9.11 8.04 1.30
CA LEU A 11 -8.30 6.84 1.57
C LEU A 11 -8.78 6.12 2.85
N GLU A 12 -9.05 6.88 3.91
CA GLU A 12 -9.59 6.35 5.18
C GLU A 12 -10.97 5.70 4.98
N GLU A 13 -11.87 6.34 4.23
CA GLU A 13 -13.21 5.81 3.94
C GLU A 13 -13.18 4.52 3.10
N ASN A 14 -12.08 4.25 2.40
CA ASN A 14 -11.90 3.08 1.54
C ASN A 14 -10.98 2.00 2.16
N GLY A 15 -10.61 2.11 3.44
CA GLY A 15 -9.95 1.04 4.18
C GLY A 15 -8.47 1.23 4.47
N ILE A 16 -7.91 2.42 4.24
CA ILE A 16 -6.56 2.75 4.71
C ILE A 16 -6.65 3.31 6.13
N GLU A 17 -6.26 2.53 7.13
CA GLU A 17 -6.52 2.86 8.54
C GLU A 17 -5.52 3.88 9.12
N GLU A 18 -4.25 3.80 8.76
CA GLU A 18 -3.21 4.70 9.24
C GLU A 18 -2.49 5.40 8.08
N ILE A 19 -2.42 6.72 8.15
CA ILE A 19 -1.84 7.59 7.12
C ILE A 19 -0.89 8.59 7.78
N GLU A 20 0.39 8.56 7.40
CA GLU A 20 1.37 9.58 7.79
C GLU A 20 1.68 10.53 6.63
N GLU A 21 1.69 11.83 6.91
CA GLU A 21 2.12 12.83 5.93
C GLU A 21 3.65 12.93 5.90
N LEU A 22 4.27 12.57 4.78
CA LEU A 22 5.72 12.67 4.60
C LEU A 22 6.13 14.00 3.99
N LYS A 23 5.38 14.47 2.99
CA LYS A 23 5.72 15.71 2.26
C LYS A 23 4.48 16.31 1.61
N VAL A 24 4.27 17.61 1.81
CA VAL A 24 3.12 18.32 1.23
C VAL A 24 3.59 19.63 0.59
N LYS A 25 3.27 19.79 -0.70
CA LYS A 25 3.41 21.00 -1.52
C LYS A 25 2.06 21.33 -2.17
N ASN A 26 2.00 22.38 -2.99
CA ASN A 26 0.75 22.78 -3.65
C ASN A 26 0.28 21.77 -4.70
N ASP A 27 1.24 21.07 -5.32
CA ASP A 27 1.13 20.20 -6.49
C ASP A 27 1.60 18.77 -6.21
N LEU A 28 2.03 18.47 -4.98
CA LEU A 28 2.52 17.16 -4.54
C LEU A 28 2.07 16.87 -3.11
N VAL A 29 1.54 15.68 -2.89
CA VAL A 29 1.25 15.10 -1.57
C VAL A 29 1.91 13.72 -1.53
N VAL A 30 2.77 13.49 -0.55
CA VAL A 30 3.42 12.18 -0.31
C VAL A 30 2.96 11.67 1.04
N LEU A 31 2.38 10.47 1.03
CA LEU A 31 1.81 9.81 2.19
C LEU A 31 2.50 8.47 2.39
N ARG A 32 2.70 8.10 3.66
CA ARG A 32 2.88 6.71 4.06
C ARG A 32 1.52 6.15 4.46
N LEU A 33 1.19 4.97 3.96
CA LEU A 33 -0.07 4.29 4.20
C LEU A 33 0.21 2.93 4.83
N PHE A 34 -0.66 2.52 5.75
CA PHE A 34 -0.64 1.17 6.30
C PHE A 34 -1.98 0.49 6.02
N TYR A 35 -1.88 -0.71 5.45
CA TYR A 35 -3.01 -1.56 5.13
C TYR A 35 -3.02 -2.77 6.06
N ASP A 36 -4.01 -2.84 6.94
CA ASP A 36 -4.21 -3.99 7.84
C ASP A 36 -5.05 -5.06 7.14
N PHE A 37 -4.59 -6.31 7.19
CA PHE A 37 -5.31 -7.43 6.59
C PHE A 37 -6.54 -7.81 7.42
N ASP A 38 -7.67 -7.99 6.76
CA ASP A 38 -8.87 -8.47 7.42
C ASP A 38 -8.83 -9.99 7.70
N GLU A 39 -9.71 -10.48 8.56
CA GLU A 39 -9.72 -11.90 8.92
C GLU A 39 -9.95 -12.83 7.72
N ASP A 40 -10.68 -12.38 6.70
CA ASP A 40 -11.02 -13.20 5.54
C ASP A 40 -9.84 -13.27 4.57
N GLU A 41 -9.07 -12.19 4.43
CA GLU A 41 -7.79 -12.15 3.71
C GLU A 41 -6.75 -13.06 4.35
N ILE A 42 -6.58 -12.99 5.67
CA ILE A 42 -5.68 -13.86 6.43
C ILE A 42 -6.09 -15.33 6.26
N LYS A 43 -7.39 -15.65 6.32
CA LYS A 43 -7.89 -17.01 6.09
C LYS A 43 -7.63 -17.48 4.66
N ALA A 44 -7.79 -16.61 3.67
CA ALA A 44 -7.54 -16.94 2.27
C ALA A 44 -6.05 -17.25 2.02
N ALA A 45 -5.15 -16.40 2.54
CA ALA A 45 -3.70 -16.61 2.47
C ALA A 45 -3.29 -17.92 3.16
N THR A 46 -3.81 -18.16 4.37
CA THR A 46 -3.54 -19.38 5.14
C THR A 46 -4.02 -20.63 4.39
N ALA A 47 -5.23 -20.59 3.81
CA ALA A 47 -5.77 -21.71 3.05
C ALA A 47 -4.96 -21.99 1.79
N TYR A 48 -4.54 -20.94 1.07
CA TYR A 48 -3.69 -21.06 -0.10
C TYR A 48 -2.35 -21.71 0.24
N ALA A 49 -1.66 -21.20 1.26
CA ALA A 49 -0.37 -21.74 1.66
C ALA A 49 -0.47 -23.19 2.16
N ASN A 50 -1.52 -23.53 2.91
CA ASN A 50 -1.77 -24.89 3.38
C ASN A 50 -2.10 -25.91 2.26
N ASP A 51 -2.59 -25.45 1.11
CA ASP A 51 -2.83 -26.30 -0.06
C ASP A 51 -1.50 -26.64 -0.78
N GLU A 52 -0.48 -25.79 -0.66
CA GLU A 52 0.83 -25.96 -1.31
C GLU A 52 1.89 -26.60 -0.38
N GLU A 53 1.97 -26.19 0.89
CA GLU A 53 2.87 -26.74 1.91
C GLU A 53 2.09 -27.13 3.18
N SER A 54 2.32 -28.35 3.67
CA SER A 54 1.55 -28.93 4.78
C SER A 54 2.13 -28.63 6.17
N ASP A 55 3.41 -28.25 6.23
CA ASP A 55 4.07 -27.80 7.45
C ASP A 55 3.82 -26.30 7.64
N GLU A 56 2.66 -26.01 8.23
CA GLU A 56 2.24 -24.65 8.59
C GLU A 56 3.32 -23.97 9.43
N GLU A 57 3.59 -22.69 9.14
CA GLU A 57 4.65 -21.87 9.74
C GLU A 57 6.10 -22.26 9.37
N SER A 58 6.32 -23.24 8.49
CA SER A 58 7.66 -23.48 7.95
C SER A 58 8.20 -22.28 7.17
N ASP A 59 9.51 -22.22 6.96
CA ASP A 59 10.12 -21.13 6.19
C ASP A 59 9.58 -21.11 4.75
N GLU A 60 9.42 -22.28 4.14
CA GLU A 60 8.86 -22.44 2.78
C GLU A 60 7.38 -22.03 2.74
N TRP A 61 6.57 -22.48 3.69
CA TRP A 61 5.16 -22.07 3.82
C TRP A 61 4.99 -20.56 3.89
N ASN A 62 5.83 -19.89 4.71
CA ASN A 62 5.77 -18.44 4.87
C ASN A 62 6.33 -17.69 3.64
N ASP A 63 7.57 -17.98 3.27
CA ASP A 63 8.35 -17.15 2.37
C ASP A 63 7.95 -17.38 0.89
N GLU A 64 7.45 -18.57 0.55
CA GLU A 64 7.09 -18.91 -0.83
C GLU A 64 5.59 -18.81 -1.12
N TYR A 65 4.73 -18.88 -0.09
CA TYR A 65 3.27 -18.96 -0.29
C TYR A 65 2.47 -17.93 0.50
N TYR A 66 2.59 -17.90 1.83
CA TYR A 66 1.72 -17.07 2.67
C TYR A 66 2.01 -15.57 2.53
N LEU A 67 3.26 -15.15 2.74
CA LEU A 67 3.65 -13.73 2.65
C LEU A 67 3.52 -13.18 1.22
N PRO A 68 3.93 -13.90 0.15
CA PRO A 68 3.68 -13.47 -1.21
C PRO A 68 2.20 -13.26 -1.53
N TYR A 69 1.32 -14.14 -1.04
CA TYR A 69 -0.12 -13.98 -1.23
C TYR A 69 -0.65 -12.72 -0.54
N LEU A 70 -0.23 -12.45 0.70
CA LEU A 70 -0.61 -11.23 1.40
C LEU A 70 -0.11 -9.97 0.69
N ASN A 71 1.12 -9.99 0.18
CA ASN A 71 1.65 -8.89 -0.63
C ASN A 71 0.80 -8.63 -1.86
N ASP A 72 0.46 -9.67 -2.62
CA ASP A 72 -0.38 -9.55 -3.82
C ASP A 72 -1.75 -8.94 -3.48
N VAL A 73 -2.40 -9.42 -2.41
CA VAL A 73 -3.68 -8.89 -1.94
C VAL A 73 -3.59 -7.42 -1.55
N ALA A 74 -2.56 -7.05 -0.78
CA ALA A 74 -2.37 -5.66 -0.36
C ALA A 74 -2.12 -4.74 -1.56
N VAL A 75 -1.25 -5.12 -2.49
CA VAL A 75 -0.96 -4.33 -3.69
C VAL A 75 -2.19 -4.17 -4.56
N ASP A 76 -2.98 -5.23 -4.76
CA ASP A 76 -4.21 -5.17 -5.55
C ASP A 76 -5.24 -4.23 -4.90
N ASN A 77 -5.48 -4.36 -3.59
CA ASN A 77 -6.49 -3.57 -2.89
C ASN A 77 -6.09 -2.10 -2.78
N VAL A 78 -4.89 -1.82 -2.25
CA VAL A 78 -4.39 -0.45 -2.07
C VAL A 78 -4.15 0.21 -3.43
N GLY A 79 -3.62 -0.54 -4.40
CA GLY A 79 -3.45 -0.07 -5.77
C GLY A 79 -4.77 0.39 -6.38
N SER A 80 -5.84 -0.41 -6.26
CA SER A 80 -7.17 -0.01 -6.74
C SER A 80 -7.69 1.26 -6.06
N ILE A 81 -7.52 1.39 -4.75
CA ILE A 81 -7.95 2.59 -3.99
C ILE A 81 -7.18 3.84 -4.46
N ILE A 82 -5.87 3.71 -4.64
CA ILE A 82 -5.02 4.80 -5.13
C ILE A 82 -5.40 5.19 -6.56
N GLU A 83 -5.59 4.22 -7.45
CA GLU A 83 -5.98 4.46 -8.84
C GLU A 83 -7.35 5.13 -8.95
N ASP A 84 -8.33 4.69 -8.17
CA ASP A 84 -9.66 5.32 -8.12
C ASP A 84 -9.59 6.78 -7.64
N SER A 85 -8.65 7.08 -6.73
CA SER A 85 -8.41 8.46 -6.26
C SER A 85 -7.90 9.38 -7.39
N PHE A 86 -7.16 8.85 -8.37
CA PHE A 86 -6.67 9.63 -9.50
C PHE A 86 -7.81 10.19 -10.34
N GLU A 87 -8.85 9.37 -10.57
CA GLU A 87 -10.04 9.78 -11.28
C GLU A 87 -10.90 10.75 -10.46
N GLU A 88 -11.16 10.45 -9.19
CA GLU A 88 -12.02 11.27 -8.31
C GLU A 88 -11.47 12.69 -8.11
N PHE A 89 -10.14 12.82 -7.97
CA PHE A 89 -9.50 14.10 -7.67
C PHE A 89 -8.85 14.78 -8.88
N ASP A 90 -8.93 14.19 -10.08
CA ASP A 90 -8.31 14.67 -11.31
C ASP A 90 -6.79 14.88 -11.16
N ILE A 91 -6.10 13.90 -10.56
CA ILE A 91 -4.66 13.89 -10.26
C ILE A 91 -3.96 12.68 -10.91
N GLU A 92 -2.65 12.61 -10.79
CA GLU A 92 -1.80 11.46 -11.12
C GLU A 92 -1.03 11.03 -9.87
N GLY A 93 -0.39 9.86 -9.92
CA GLY A 93 0.44 9.40 -8.81
C GLY A 93 1.30 8.19 -9.13
N GLN A 94 2.15 7.87 -8.18
CA GLN A 94 3.02 6.70 -8.15
C GLN A 94 3.02 6.15 -6.73
N PHE A 95 3.15 4.84 -6.58
CA PHE A 95 3.28 4.23 -5.25
C PHE A 95 4.24 3.03 -5.28
N ALA A 96 4.75 2.70 -4.11
CA ALA A 96 5.56 1.51 -3.86
C ALA A 96 5.07 0.84 -2.58
N SER A 97 5.07 -0.49 -2.55
CA SER A 97 4.82 -1.31 -1.37
C SER A 97 6.14 -1.74 -0.73
N TYR A 98 6.12 -1.92 0.58
CA TYR A 98 7.15 -2.62 1.32
C TYR A 98 6.61 -4.01 1.67
N ASP A 99 7.34 -5.04 1.24
CA ASP A 99 6.93 -6.42 1.40
C ASP A 99 6.67 -6.75 2.86
N VAL A 100 5.55 -7.43 3.09
CA VAL A 100 5.18 -8.02 4.38
C VAL A 100 6.26 -9.03 4.78
N ASP A 101 6.74 -8.94 6.02
CA ASP A 101 7.74 -9.85 6.56
C ASP A 101 7.20 -10.65 7.76
N LYS A 102 7.94 -11.70 8.16
CA LYS A 102 7.56 -12.57 9.29
C LYS A 102 7.45 -11.83 10.63
N GLU A 103 8.12 -10.69 10.79
CA GLU A 103 8.09 -9.92 12.03
C GLU A 103 6.89 -8.95 12.07
N ASN A 104 6.36 -8.56 10.90
CA ASN A 104 5.26 -7.62 10.71
C ASN A 104 4.25 -8.15 9.67
N SER A 105 3.66 -9.32 9.91
CA SER A 105 2.70 -9.93 8.98
C SER A 105 1.29 -9.35 9.02
N ASP A 106 1.03 -8.47 9.97
CA ASP A 106 -0.31 -7.98 10.27
C ASP A 106 -0.74 -6.82 9.34
N TYR A 107 0.22 -6.19 8.67
CA TYR A 107 -0.02 -5.05 7.78
C TYR A 107 1.00 -4.98 6.64
N CYS A 108 0.66 -4.22 5.59
CA CYS A 108 1.59 -3.84 4.51
C CYS A 108 1.76 -2.31 4.47
N GLU A 109 3.00 -1.85 4.36
CA GLU A 109 3.35 -0.42 4.25
C GLU A 109 3.45 0.00 2.78
N PHE A 110 2.93 1.20 2.48
CA PHE A 110 3.04 1.82 1.18
C PHE A 110 3.55 3.26 1.29
N ILE A 111 4.29 3.69 0.27
CA ILE A 111 4.60 5.10 0.04
C ILE A 111 3.91 5.51 -1.25
N ALA A 112 3.01 6.49 -1.17
CA ALA A 112 2.23 6.97 -2.30
C ALA A 112 2.47 8.47 -2.51
N ALA A 113 2.87 8.83 -3.73
CA ALA A 113 3.01 10.20 -4.20
C ALA A 113 1.84 10.55 -5.12
N PHE A 114 1.12 11.60 -4.79
CA PHE A 114 -0.01 12.14 -5.53
C PHE A 114 0.35 13.54 -6.03
N PHE A 115 0.20 13.80 -7.33
CA PHE A 115 0.60 15.05 -7.96
C PHE A 115 -0.37 15.50 -9.05
N GLU A 116 -0.33 16.79 -9.41
CA GLU A 116 -1.16 17.30 -10.51
C GLU A 116 -0.77 16.63 -11.84
N LYS A 117 -1.75 16.43 -12.73
CA LYS A 117 -1.50 15.89 -14.08
C LYS A 117 -0.42 16.67 -14.81
N ASP A 118 0.37 15.96 -15.63
CA ASP A 118 1.50 16.50 -16.38
C ASP A 118 2.68 16.99 -15.49
N SER A 119 2.68 16.67 -14.19
CA SER A 119 3.83 16.93 -13.32
C SER A 119 4.92 15.87 -13.51
N ASP A 120 6.18 16.29 -13.41
CA ASP A 120 7.36 15.41 -13.56
C ASP A 120 7.90 15.07 -12.17
N TYR A 121 7.18 14.20 -11.46
CA TYR A 121 7.60 13.65 -10.18
C TYR A 121 7.99 12.18 -10.35
N ASP A 122 9.07 11.78 -9.69
CA ASP A 122 9.57 10.42 -9.65
C ASP A 122 9.59 9.93 -8.20
N LEU A 123 8.95 8.79 -7.94
CA LEU A 123 8.83 8.26 -6.59
C LEU A 123 10.17 7.86 -5.99
N ASP A 124 11.07 7.28 -6.78
CA ASP A 124 12.40 6.85 -6.30
C ASP A 124 13.21 8.08 -5.86
N GLU A 125 13.20 9.17 -6.64
CA GLU A 125 13.83 10.43 -6.25
C GLU A 125 13.21 11.01 -4.97
N ILE A 126 11.89 10.91 -4.80
CA ILE A 126 11.18 11.38 -3.60
C ILE A 126 11.59 10.58 -2.36
N ILE A 127 11.65 9.25 -2.48
CA ILE A 127 12.05 8.34 -1.40
C ILE A 127 13.50 8.64 -0.98
N ASP A 128 14.41 8.77 -1.96
CA ASP A 128 15.80 9.14 -1.72
C ASP A 128 15.93 10.49 -1.00
N GLU A 129 15.15 11.51 -1.37
CA GLU A 129 15.14 12.81 -0.70
C GLU A 129 14.67 12.72 0.76
N LEU A 130 13.74 11.80 1.06
CA LEU A 130 13.18 11.58 2.39
C LEU A 130 14.09 10.70 3.26
N ASN A 131 15.11 10.04 2.69
CA ASN A 131 15.99 9.07 3.34
C ASN A 131 15.19 7.87 3.91
N LEU A 132 14.25 7.37 3.09
CA LEU A 132 13.46 6.18 3.37
C LEU A 132 14.02 4.96 2.63
#